data_AF-A0A7S0LF08-F1
#
_entry.id   AF-A0A7S0LF08-F1
#
_cell.length_a   1.000
_cell.length_b   1.000
_cell.length_c   1.000
_cell.angle_alpha   90.00
_cell.angle_beta   90.00
_cell.angle_gamma   90.00
#
_symmetry.space_group_name_H-M   'P 1'
#
loop_
_entity.id
_entity.type
_entity.pdbx_description
1 polymer ?
#
loop_
_entity_poly.entity_id
_entity_poly.type
_entity_poly.pdbx_seq_one_letter_code
_entity_poly.pdbx_strand_id
1 'polypeptide(L)'
;EERLSTDTALIILADHGTHGIWYNDFAIGQAEHRSPTLQVLLPSAFVEAHASVHGALTRNQRRRVTAFDLHATLHHLAAWPAMPPPTLEATSLFVDFADNRTCEEARVPVEWCLEVADACFR
;
A
#
# COMPACT_ATOMS: atom_id res chain seq x y z
N GLU A 1 -3.40 -21.15 -18.07
CA GLU A 1 -3.22 -20.02 -17.14
C GLU A 1 -2.09 -19.17 -17.67
N GLU A 2 -2.36 -17.93 -18.08
CA GLU A 2 -1.30 -16.99 -18.45
C GLU A 2 -0.60 -16.54 -17.16
N ARG A 3 0.65 -16.96 -16.99
CA ARG A 3 1.51 -16.54 -15.88
C ARG A 3 2.20 -15.26 -16.31
N LEU A 4 2.28 -14.28 -15.40
CA LEU A 4 3.11 -13.10 -15.58
C LEU A 4 4.55 -13.54 -15.93
N SER A 5 5.20 -12.86 -16.88
CA SER A 5 6.59 -13.14 -17.25
C SER A 5 7.51 -13.10 -16.01
N THR A 6 8.59 -13.88 -16.02
CA THR A 6 9.50 -14.03 -14.87
C THR A 6 10.24 -12.76 -14.46
N ASP A 7 10.25 -11.76 -15.33
CA ASP A 7 10.94 -10.48 -15.20
C ASP A 7 9.98 -9.27 -15.18
N THR A 8 8.68 -9.51 -15.05
CA THR A 8 7.65 -8.47 -15.10
C THR A 8 6.96 -8.33 -13.75
N ALA A 9 6.87 -7.11 -13.23
CA ALA A 9 5.96 -6.75 -12.15
C ALA A 9 4.81 -5.92 -12.73
N LEU A 10 3.58 -6.23 -12.36
CA LEU A 10 2.40 -5.45 -12.73
C LEU A 10 1.84 -4.75 -11.50
N ILE A 11 1.74 -3.43 -11.57
CA ILE A 11 1.23 -2.59 -10.47
C ILE A 11 0.07 -1.78 -11.04
N ILE A 12 -1.08 -1.86 -10.39
CA ILE A 12 -2.27 -1.09 -10.72
C ILE A 12 -2.61 -0.21 -9.53
N LEU A 13 -2.50 1.10 -9.72
CA LEU A 13 -2.81 2.11 -8.71
C LEU A 13 -3.92 3.03 -9.25
N ALA A 14 -4.97 3.23 -8.45
CA ALA A 14 -5.90 4.32 -8.67
C ALA A 14 -5.29 5.63 -8.13
N ASP A 15 -5.42 6.72 -8.87
CA ASP A 15 -4.99 8.05 -8.42
C ASP A 15 -5.80 8.55 -7.22
N HIS A 16 -7.07 8.15 -7.14
CA HIS A 16 -7.95 8.41 -6.02
C HIS A 16 -8.93 7.25 -5.75
N GLY A 17 -9.62 7.31 -4.60
CA GLY A 17 -10.73 6.42 -4.28
C GLY A 17 -12.04 6.81 -5.00
N THR A 18 -13.20 6.43 -4.48
CA THR A 18 -14.48 6.88 -5.07
C THR A 18 -14.61 8.41 -4.99
N HIS A 19 -14.91 9.10 -6.08
CA HIS A 19 -14.93 10.57 -6.11
C HIS A 19 -16.18 11.13 -6.82
N GLY A 20 -16.77 12.18 -6.23
CA GLY A 20 -17.79 13.00 -6.89
C GLY A 20 -19.17 12.35 -7.04
N ILE A 21 -19.52 11.36 -6.22
CA ILE A 21 -20.81 10.67 -6.26
C ILE A 21 -21.58 10.82 -4.95
N TRP A 22 -22.91 10.67 -4.99
CA TRP A 22 -23.81 10.75 -3.81
C TRP A 22 -23.37 9.85 -2.65
N TYR A 23 -22.67 8.76 -2.96
CA TYR A 23 -22.15 7.82 -1.98
C TYR A 23 -21.10 8.45 -1.04
N ASN A 24 -20.37 9.47 -1.50
CA ASN A 24 -19.38 10.19 -0.69
C ASN A 24 -20.00 11.00 0.46
N ASP A 25 -21.32 11.19 0.51
CA ASP A 25 -22.01 11.84 1.65
C ASP A 25 -22.09 10.92 2.88
N PHE A 26 -21.84 9.62 2.72
CA PHE A 26 -21.85 8.63 3.80
C PHE A 26 -20.44 8.35 4.32
N ALA A 27 -20.32 7.97 5.60
CA ALA A 27 -19.02 7.67 6.23
C ALA A 27 -18.22 6.60 5.47
N ILE A 28 -18.89 5.57 4.96
CA ILE A 28 -18.26 4.52 4.16
C ILE A 28 -17.75 5.05 2.80
N GLY A 29 -18.48 5.95 2.15
CA GLY A 29 -18.03 6.58 0.92
C GLY A 29 -16.90 7.57 1.12
N GLN A 30 -16.83 8.23 2.28
CA GLN A 30 -15.65 9.01 2.69
C GLN A 30 -14.43 8.11 2.91
N ALA A 31 -14.61 6.94 3.53
CA ALA A 31 -13.53 5.97 3.68
C ALA A 31 -13.03 5.46 2.32
N GLU A 32 -13.93 5.10 1.41
CA GLU A 32 -13.56 4.67 0.07
C GLU A 32 -12.93 5.79 -0.76
N HIS A 33 -13.35 7.05 -0.59
CA HIS A 33 -12.74 8.20 -1.25
C HIS A 33 -11.26 8.36 -0.90
N ARG A 34 -10.96 8.21 0.40
CA ARG A 34 -9.62 8.39 0.99
C ARG A 34 -8.73 7.16 0.78
N SER A 35 -9.27 6.05 0.29
CA SER A 35 -8.56 4.78 0.10
C SER A 35 -8.46 4.41 -1.39
N PRO A 36 -7.48 4.94 -2.14
CA PRO A 36 -7.22 4.48 -3.49
C PRO A 36 -6.85 3.00 -3.52
N THR A 37 -7.24 2.32 -4.59
CA THR A 37 -6.90 0.89 -4.78
C THR A 37 -5.45 0.76 -5.25
N LEU A 38 -4.72 -0.17 -4.63
CA LEU A 38 -3.40 -0.63 -5.08
C LEU A 38 -3.41 -2.15 -5.22
N GLN A 39 -3.06 -2.65 -6.39
CA GLN A 39 -2.84 -4.06 -6.66
C GLN A 39 -1.42 -4.27 -7.17
N VAL A 40 -0.73 -5.27 -6.61
CA VAL A 40 0.64 -5.62 -6.98
C VAL A 40 0.67 -7.11 -7.35
N LEU A 41 1.13 -7.39 -8.57
CA LEU A 41 1.29 -8.72 -9.13
C LEU A 41 2.77 -8.92 -9.46
N LEU A 42 3.36 -9.93 -8.86
CA LEU A 42 4.76 -10.31 -9.06
C LEU A 42 4.85 -11.72 -9.67
N PRO A 43 5.96 -12.06 -10.33
CA PRO A 43 6.17 -13.41 -10.85
C PRO A 43 6.13 -14.43 -9.70
N SER A 44 5.40 -15.53 -9.85
CA SER A 44 5.28 -16.53 -8.78
C SER A 44 6.64 -17.11 -8.37
N ALA A 45 7.53 -17.34 -9.33
CA ALA A 45 8.90 -17.78 -9.05
C ALA A 45 9.68 -16.78 -8.17
N PHE A 46 9.44 -15.47 -8.33
CA PHE A 46 10.08 -14.45 -7.48
C PHE A 46 9.54 -14.52 -6.05
N VAL A 47 8.23 -14.64 -5.88
CA VAL A 47 7.58 -14.72 -4.56
C VAL A 47 7.96 -16.03 -3.84
N GLU A 48 8.03 -17.15 -4.56
CA GLU A 48 8.44 -18.46 -4.04
C GLU A 48 9.91 -18.47 -3.61
N ALA A 49 10.80 -17.84 -4.39
CA ALA A 49 12.22 -17.76 -4.05
C ALA A 49 12.52 -16.82 -2.87
N HIS A 50 11.63 -15.88 -2.56
CA HIS A 50 11.83 -14.85 -1.53
C HIS A 50 10.69 -14.86 -0.50
N ALA A 51 10.70 -15.87 0.38
CA ALA A 51 9.65 -16.04 1.40
C ALA A 51 9.46 -14.82 2.32
N SER A 52 10.53 -14.05 2.59
CA SER A 52 10.44 -12.79 3.34
C SER A 52 9.60 -11.74 2.62
N VAL A 53 9.79 -11.58 1.31
CA VAL A 53 9.02 -10.67 0.46
C VAL A 53 7.55 -11.05 0.45
N HIS A 54 7.26 -12.35 0.26
CA HIS A 54 5.89 -12.86 0.29
C HIS A 54 5.22 -12.59 1.64
N GLY A 55 5.93 -12.85 2.74
CA GLY A 55 5.45 -12.60 4.09
C GLY A 55 5.14 -11.13 4.34
N ALA A 56 6.02 -10.23 3.92
CA ALA A 56 5.85 -8.79 4.05
C ALA A 56 4.64 -8.30 3.24
N LEU A 57 4.55 -8.67 1.96
CA LEU A 57 3.41 -8.30 1.12
C LEU A 57 2.08 -8.79 1.70
N THR A 58 2.04 -10.01 2.26
CA THR A 58 0.84 -10.57 2.88
C THR A 58 0.42 -9.80 4.12
N ARG A 59 1.37 -9.47 5.02
CA ARG A 59 1.07 -8.72 6.24
C ARG A 59 0.68 -7.27 5.92
N ASN A 60 1.37 -6.64 4.98
CA ASN A 60 1.16 -5.25 4.59
C ASN A 60 -0.21 -4.98 3.96
N GLN A 61 -0.93 -6.00 3.46
CA GLN A 61 -2.33 -5.86 3.01
C GLN A 61 -3.27 -5.31 4.10
N ARG A 62 -2.93 -5.45 5.37
CA ARG A 62 -3.69 -4.91 6.52
C ARG A 62 -2.94 -3.80 7.24
N ARG A 63 -2.04 -3.11 6.55
CA ARG A 63 -1.25 -1.99 7.08
C ARG A 63 -1.51 -0.76 6.22
N ARG A 64 -1.18 0.42 6.75
CA ARG A 64 -1.25 1.66 5.97
C ARG A 64 -0.13 1.64 4.96
N VAL A 65 -0.50 1.69 3.68
CA VAL A 65 0.40 1.81 2.53
C VAL A 65 0.12 3.16 1.89
N THR A 66 1.18 3.86 1.50
CA THR A 66 1.10 5.16 0.82
C THR A 66 1.78 5.10 -0.54
N ALA A 67 1.54 6.12 -1.37
CA ALA A 67 2.26 6.28 -2.64
C ALA A 67 3.78 6.46 -2.42
N PHE A 68 4.22 6.97 -1.26
CA PHE A 68 5.64 7.06 -0.91
C PHE A 68 6.27 5.67 -0.71
N ASP A 69 5.53 4.74 -0.08
CA ASP A 69 5.98 3.36 0.07
C ASP A 69 6.05 2.64 -1.28
N LEU A 70 5.08 2.90 -2.16
CA LEU A 70 5.11 2.38 -3.52
C LEU A 70 6.32 2.93 -4.29
N HIS A 71 6.62 4.23 -4.18
CA HIS A 71 7.80 4.83 -4.77
C HIS A 71 9.10 4.17 -4.27
N ALA A 72 9.24 3.94 -2.96
CA ALA A 72 10.37 3.20 -2.39
C ALA A 72 10.45 1.76 -2.91
N THR A 73 9.30 1.11 -3.10
CA THR A 73 9.21 -0.25 -3.68
C THR A 73 9.68 -0.29 -5.13
N LEU A 74 9.31 0.70 -5.94
CA LEU A 74 9.76 0.83 -7.33
C LEU A 74 11.28 1.02 -7.41
N HIS A 75 11.85 1.84 -6.52
CA HIS A 75 13.30 1.99 -6.40
C HIS A 75 13.98 0.67 -5.99
N HIS A 76 13.38 -0.06 -5.06
CA HIS A 76 13.89 -1.37 -4.63
C HIS A 76 13.86 -2.40 -5.77
N LEU A 77 12.79 -2.45 -6.56
CA LEU A 77 12.73 -3.31 -7.75
C LEU A 77 13.80 -2.94 -8.77
N ALA A 78 14.01 -1.64 -9.02
CA ALA A 78 15.01 -1.16 -9.98
C ALA A 78 16.46 -1.47 -9.56
N ALA A 79 16.72 -1.49 -8.25
CA ALA A 79 18.05 -1.77 -7.67
C ALA A 79 18.19 -3.19 -7.10
N TRP A 80 17.22 -4.07 -7.37
CA TRP A 80 17.11 -5.37 -6.72
C TRP A 80 18.41 -6.19 -6.82
N PRO A 81 18.88 -6.86 -5.73
CA PRO A 81 18.25 -7.00 -4.42
C PRO A 81 18.67 -5.93 -3.39
N ALA A 82 19.29 -4.83 -3.83
CA ALA A 82 19.76 -3.80 -2.91
C ALA A 82 18.59 -2.99 -2.38
N MET A 83 18.38 -3.06 -1.06
CA MET A 83 17.36 -2.27 -0.38
C MET A 83 17.73 -0.79 -0.41
N PRO A 84 16.87 0.11 -0.93
CA PRO A 84 17.11 1.54 -0.84
C PRO A 84 17.15 1.97 0.64
N PRO A 85 17.92 3.01 1.00
CA PRO A 85 17.91 3.53 2.36
C PRO A 85 16.48 3.89 2.76
N PRO A 86 15.96 3.34 3.89
CA PRO A 86 14.63 3.69 4.35
C PRO A 86 14.59 5.17 4.72
N THR A 87 13.47 5.82 4.43
CA THR A 87 13.18 7.16 4.94
C THR A 87 12.42 7.05 6.25
N LEU A 88 12.26 8.15 6.99
CA LEU A 88 11.43 8.14 8.20
C LEU A 88 9.96 7.86 7.86
N GLU A 89 9.54 8.30 6.69
CA GLU A 89 8.15 8.32 6.25
C GLU A 89 7.72 7.08 5.46
N ALA A 90 8.65 6.45 4.73
CA ALA A 90 8.34 5.39 3.77
C ALA A 90 9.44 4.37 3.57
N THR A 91 9.02 3.14 3.25
CA THR A 91 9.91 2.02 2.92
C THR A 91 9.26 1.08 1.89
N SER A 92 10.04 0.13 1.37
CA SER A 92 9.57 -0.84 0.38
C SER A 92 8.48 -1.76 0.96
N LEU A 93 7.47 -2.10 0.15
CA LEU A 93 6.42 -3.06 0.50
C LEU A 93 6.94 -4.48 0.75
N PHE A 94 8.19 -4.75 0.38
CA PHE A 94 8.90 -6.02 0.62
C PHE A 94 9.50 -6.15 2.03
N VAL A 95 9.30 -5.17 2.91
CA VAL A 95 9.62 -5.24 4.34
C VAL A 95 8.36 -4.99 5.17
N ASP A 96 8.34 -5.55 6.37
CA ASP A 96 7.20 -5.45 7.28
C ASP A 96 6.96 -4.03 7.76
N PHE A 97 5.71 -3.59 7.71
CA PHE A 97 5.28 -2.36 8.35
C PHE A 97 4.86 -2.62 9.79
N ALA A 98 5.01 -1.62 10.66
CA ALA A 98 4.52 -1.70 12.02
C ALA A 98 3.00 -1.93 12.05
N ASP A 99 2.55 -2.83 12.93
CA ASP A 99 1.14 -3.20 13.06
C ASP A 99 0.24 -2.01 13.41
N ASN A 100 0.78 -1.05 14.16
CA ASN A 100 0.13 0.16 14.61
C ASN A 100 0.61 1.41 13.84
N ARG A 101 1.16 1.27 12.63
CA ARG A 101 1.59 2.42 11.81
C ARG A 101 0.44 3.43 11.68
N THR A 102 0.65 4.61 12.23
CA THR A 102 -0.33 5.70 12.29
C THR A 102 -0.34 6.51 10.99
N CYS A 103 -1.37 7.33 10.80
CA CYS A 103 -1.39 8.28 9.68
C CYS A 103 -0.27 9.32 9.77
N GLU A 104 0.10 9.75 10.98
CA GLU A 104 1.21 10.70 11.18
C GLU A 104 2.56 10.12 10.74
N GLU A 105 2.88 8.89 11.16
CA GLU A 105 4.08 8.17 10.75
C GLU A 105 4.09 7.90 9.23
N ALA A 106 2.91 7.66 8.64
CA ALA A 106 2.75 7.50 7.20
C ALA A 106 2.66 8.82 6.42
N ARG A 107 2.75 9.98 7.10
CA ARG A 107 2.57 11.33 6.52
C ARG A 107 1.26 11.51 5.75
N VAL A 108 0.21 10.81 6.16
CA VAL A 108 -1.14 11.00 5.63
C VAL A 108 -1.76 12.17 6.40
N PRO A 109 -2.18 13.26 5.74
CA PRO A 109 -2.85 14.36 6.41
C PRO A 109 -4.13 13.89 7.12
N VAL A 110 -4.48 14.55 8.24
CA VAL A 110 -5.57 14.10 9.12
C VAL A 110 -6.92 14.01 8.39
N GLU A 111 -7.17 14.91 7.44
CA GLU A 111 -8.36 14.95 6.61
C GLU A 111 -8.48 13.77 5.64
N TRP A 112 -7.36 13.10 5.34
CA TRP A 112 -7.27 11.92 4.47
C TRP A 112 -7.08 10.62 5.27
N CYS A 113 -6.96 10.70 6.60
CA CYS A 113 -6.83 9.52 7.44
C CYS A 113 -8.17 8.76 7.52
N LEU A 114 -8.09 7.42 7.48
CA LEU A 114 -9.27 6.54 7.62
C LEU A 114 -9.70 6.30 9.07
N GLU A 115 -8.85 6.68 10.04
CA GLU A 115 -9.22 6.60 11.46
C GLU A 115 -10.28 7.65 11.75
N VAL A 116 -11.52 7.20 11.90
CA VAL A 116 -12.57 7.99 12.55
C VAL A 116 -12.23 8.08 14.03
N ALA A 117 -12.01 9.29 14.53
CA ALA A 117 -12.11 9.56 15.96
C ALA A 117 -13.52 9.16 16.41
N ASP A 118 -13.68 7.97 17.02
CA ASP A 118 -14.70 7.44 17.96
C ASP A 118 -16.16 7.98 17.98
N ALA A 119 -16.60 8.79 17.01
CA ALA A 119 -17.76 9.66 17.16
C ALA A 119 -19.01 9.18 16.40
N CYS A 120 -18.94 8.08 15.64
CA CYS A 120 -20.05 7.66 14.77
C CYS A 120 -20.78 6.38 15.22
N PHE A 121 -20.43 5.79 16.37
CA PHE A 121 -21.13 4.63 16.93
C PHE A 121 -21.48 4.78 18.42
N ARG A 122 -22.00 5.95 18.81
CA ARG A 122 -22.81 6.09 20.03
C ARG A 122 -24.22 6.52 19.67
#